data_AF-A0A957BEI3-F1
#
_entry.id   AF-A0A957BEI3-F1
#
_cell.length_a   1.000
_cell.length_b   1.000
_cell.length_c   1.000
_cell.angle_alpha   90.00
_cell.angle_beta   90.00
_cell.angle_gamma   90.00
#
_symmetry.space_group_name_H-M   'P 1'
#
loop_
_entity.id
_entity.type
_entity.pdbx_description
1 polymer ?
#
loop_
_entity_poly.entity_id
_entity_poly.type
_entity_poly.pdbx_seq_one_letter_code
_entity_poly.pdbx_strand_id
1 'polypeptide(L)'
;MQIASPIDPVAAVEEKFGDDVLYVKMFRDETTIVVSTNRIVEVIQFLRSTPGLVYNYLSDISSVDYYPNDYGDSYDGQNDRSYRPERFGVSYHIYSMLYNRRLRVKVFAMEETPTVPTIVGLWPAANWLEREIADM
;
A
#
# COMPACT_ATOMS: atom_id res chain seq x y z
N MET A 1 -24.85 -0.51 -17.98
CA MET A 1 -23.44 -0.80 -17.66
C MET A 1 -23.44 -1.96 -16.67
N GLN A 2 -22.92 -3.12 -17.04
CA GLN A 2 -22.90 -4.29 -16.15
C GLN A 2 -21.68 -4.14 -15.23
N ILE A 3 -21.93 -3.84 -13.95
CA ILE A 3 -20.88 -3.73 -12.93
C ILE A 3 -20.59 -5.14 -12.42
N ALA A 4 -19.32 -5.54 -12.44
CA ALA A 4 -18.90 -6.82 -11.89
C ALA A 4 -19.20 -6.88 -10.39
N SER A 5 -19.47 -8.08 -9.86
CA SER A 5 -19.64 -8.24 -8.41
C SER A 5 -18.33 -7.90 -7.68
N PRO A 6 -18.40 -7.23 -6.52
CA PRO A 6 -17.20 -6.92 -5.75
C PRO A 6 -16.53 -8.22 -5.29
N ILE A 7 -15.21 -8.28 -5.42
CA ILE A 7 -14.38 -9.36 -4.89
C ILE A 7 -13.55 -8.87 -3.70
N ASP A 8 -13.09 -9.79 -2.86
CA ASP A 8 -12.26 -9.46 -1.70
C ASP A 8 -10.86 -8.98 -2.15
N PRO A 9 -10.41 -7.80 -1.74
CA PRO A 9 -9.14 -7.24 -2.18
C PRO A 9 -7.93 -7.96 -1.57
N VAL A 10 -8.03 -8.48 -0.36
CA VAL A 10 -6.91 -9.19 0.30
C VAL A 10 -6.70 -10.52 -0.40
N ALA A 11 -7.75 -11.34 -0.49
CA ALA A 11 -7.69 -12.64 -1.13
C ALA A 11 -7.23 -12.54 -2.59
N ALA A 12 -7.73 -11.54 -3.34
CA ALA A 12 -7.32 -11.35 -4.73
C ALA A 12 -5.85 -10.92 -4.90
N VAL A 13 -5.30 -10.14 -3.95
CA VAL A 13 -3.89 -9.73 -3.97
C VAL A 13 -3.00 -10.88 -3.51
N GLU A 14 -3.38 -11.62 -2.46
CA GLU A 14 -2.67 -12.81 -2.00
C GLU A 14 -2.61 -13.89 -3.09
N GLU A 15 -3.72 -14.17 -3.77
CA GLU A 15 -3.78 -15.15 -4.87
C GLU A 15 -2.83 -14.77 -6.02
N LYS A 16 -2.72 -13.49 -6.35
CA LYS A 16 -1.95 -13.02 -7.51
C LYS A 16 -0.47 -12.79 -7.20
N PHE A 17 -0.14 -12.30 -6.01
CA PHE A 17 1.20 -11.83 -5.66
C PHE A 17 1.92 -12.72 -4.63
N GLY A 18 1.22 -13.65 -3.97
CA GLY A 18 1.82 -14.67 -3.10
C GLY A 18 2.77 -14.08 -2.06
N ASP A 19 4.03 -14.52 -2.09
CA ASP A 19 5.09 -14.12 -1.16
C ASP A 19 5.42 -12.61 -1.19
N ASP A 20 4.98 -11.88 -2.23
CA ASP A 20 5.09 -10.42 -2.27
C ASP A 20 4.05 -9.70 -1.38
N VAL A 21 3.11 -10.43 -0.77
CA VAL A 21 2.23 -9.92 0.30
C VAL A 21 2.86 -10.25 1.65
N LEU A 22 3.46 -9.24 2.27
CA LEU A 22 4.30 -9.41 3.45
C LEU A 22 3.51 -9.40 4.75
N TYR A 23 2.42 -8.64 4.79
CA TYR A 23 1.59 -8.49 5.98
C TYR A 23 0.23 -7.91 5.64
N VAL A 24 -0.81 -8.38 6.31
CA VAL A 24 -2.17 -7.82 6.21
C VAL A 24 -2.66 -7.47 7.59
N LYS A 25 -3.22 -6.26 7.74
CA LYS A 25 -3.84 -5.82 8.98
C LYS A 25 -5.20 -5.21 8.71
N MET A 26 -6.18 -5.67 9.47
CA MET A 26 -7.48 -5.03 9.57
C MET A 26 -7.60 -4.38 10.95
N PHE A 27 -7.87 -3.09 10.98
CA PHE A 27 -8.09 -2.37 12.23
C PHE A 27 -9.15 -1.29 12.03
N ARG A 28 -10.23 -1.35 12.83
CA ARG A 28 -11.35 -0.40 12.76
C ARG A 28 -11.87 -0.19 11.34
N ASP A 29 -12.18 -1.30 10.67
CA ASP A 29 -12.70 -1.32 9.29
C ASP A 29 -11.75 -0.74 8.22
N GLU A 30 -10.48 -0.50 8.56
CA GLU A 30 -9.43 -0.17 7.60
C GLU A 30 -8.52 -1.36 7.35
N THR A 31 -8.43 -1.76 6.09
CA THR A 31 -7.49 -2.79 5.63
C THR A 31 -6.20 -2.14 5.15
N THR A 32 -5.08 -2.63 5.66
CA THR A 32 -3.72 -2.34 5.17
C THR A 32 -3.09 -3.61 4.64
N ILE A 33 -2.59 -3.57 3.41
CA ILE A 33 -1.78 -4.63 2.81
C ILE A 33 -0.37 -4.09 2.66
N VAL A 34 0.59 -4.73 3.31
CA VAL A 34 2.02 -4.47 3.10
C VAL A 34 2.52 -5.40 2.01
N VAL A 35 3.16 -4.84 1.00
CA VAL A 35 3.72 -5.59 -0.13
C VAL A 35 5.19 -5.30 -0.31
N SER A 36 5.89 -6.16 -1.04
CA SER A 36 7.25 -5.91 -1.52
C SER A 36 7.32 -4.60 -2.30
N THR A 37 8.29 -3.76 -1.98
CA THR A 37 8.50 -2.45 -2.63
C THR A 37 8.63 -2.56 -4.16
N ASN A 38 9.27 -3.62 -4.65
CA ASN A 38 9.45 -3.87 -6.08
C ASN A 38 8.15 -4.24 -6.83
N ARG A 39 7.05 -4.54 -6.12
CA ARG A 39 5.75 -4.92 -6.71
C ARG A 39 4.69 -3.83 -6.63
N ILE A 40 5.04 -2.67 -6.07
CA ILE A 40 4.03 -1.66 -5.77
C ILE A 40 3.25 -1.22 -7.02
N VAL A 41 3.94 -1.06 -8.15
CA VAL A 41 3.30 -0.62 -9.41
C VAL A 41 2.31 -1.66 -9.89
N GLU A 42 2.69 -2.93 -9.93
CA GLU A 42 1.82 -4.01 -10.39
C GLU A 42 0.64 -4.27 -9.46
N VAL A 43 0.85 -4.20 -8.14
CA VAL A 43 -0.21 -4.34 -7.12
C VAL A 43 -1.23 -3.21 -7.27
N ILE A 44 -0.75 -1.97 -7.37
CA ILE A 44 -1.59 -0.78 -7.51
C ILE A 44 -2.35 -0.79 -8.85
N GLN A 45 -1.70 -1.20 -9.95
CA GLN A 45 -2.35 -1.38 -11.24
C GLN A 45 -3.45 -2.46 -11.18
N PHE A 46 -3.17 -3.59 -10.52
CA PHE A 46 -4.13 -4.68 -10.36
C PHE A 46 -5.36 -4.23 -9.56
N LEU A 47 -5.16 -3.58 -8.42
CA LEU A 47 -6.24 -3.06 -7.59
C LEU A 47 -7.10 -2.04 -8.36
N ARG A 48 -6.46 -1.19 -9.18
CA ARG A 48 -7.14 -0.18 -9.99
C ARG A 48 -7.99 -0.77 -11.12
N SER A 49 -7.45 -1.75 -11.85
CA SER A 49 -7.99 -2.16 -13.15
C SER A 49 -8.79 -3.46 -13.14
N THR A 50 -8.74 -4.24 -12.07
CA THR A 50 -9.43 -5.53 -12.00
C THR A 50 -10.94 -5.36 -11.77
N PRO A 51 -11.79 -6.00 -12.59
CA PRO A 51 -13.23 -6.07 -12.35
C PRO A 51 -13.53 -6.64 -10.95
N GLY A 52 -14.45 -6.01 -10.22
CA GLY A 52 -14.73 -6.35 -8.82
C GLY A 52 -13.80 -5.70 -7.80
N LEU A 53 -12.68 -5.06 -8.19
CA LEU A 53 -11.79 -4.29 -7.31
C LEU A 53 -11.90 -2.78 -7.53
N VAL A 54 -11.57 -2.33 -8.75
CA VAL A 54 -11.74 -0.97 -9.29
C VAL A 54 -11.46 0.15 -8.26
N TYR A 55 -10.26 0.19 -7.69
CA TYR A 55 -9.80 1.31 -6.86
C TYR A 55 -9.39 2.48 -7.75
N ASN A 56 -10.36 3.32 -8.12
CA ASN A 56 -10.24 4.34 -9.16
C ASN A 56 -9.92 5.76 -8.65
N TYR A 57 -9.73 5.93 -7.33
CA TYR A 57 -9.38 7.20 -6.73
C TYR A 57 -8.14 7.04 -5.84
N LEU A 58 -7.09 7.82 -6.15
CA LEU A 58 -5.91 7.97 -5.28
C LEU A 58 -6.19 9.16 -4.37
N SER A 59 -6.38 8.89 -3.08
CA SER A 59 -6.71 9.91 -2.09
C SER A 59 -5.47 10.62 -1.58
N ASP A 60 -4.41 9.87 -1.33
CA ASP A 60 -3.17 10.37 -0.73
C ASP A 60 -2.02 9.37 -0.95
N ILE A 61 -0.79 9.89 -0.88
CA ILE A 61 0.41 9.10 -0.65
C ILE A 61 1.14 9.82 0.49
N SER A 62 1.43 9.10 1.57
CA SER A 62 2.14 9.64 2.73
C SER A 62 3.28 8.73 3.15
N SER A 63 4.32 9.33 3.71
CA SER A 63 5.45 8.62 4.31
C SER A 63 5.46 8.75 5.83
N VAL A 64 6.08 7.78 6.49
CA VAL A 64 6.37 7.81 7.93
C VAL A 64 7.82 7.39 8.13
N ASP A 65 8.57 8.22 8.84
CA ASP A 65 9.87 7.86 9.39
C ASP A 65 9.68 7.25 10.79
N TYR A 66 10.08 5.98 10.94
CA TYR A 66 9.96 5.21 12.18
C TYR A 66 11.19 5.32 13.11
N TYR A 67 12.01 6.35 12.94
CA TYR A 67 13.19 6.60 13.78
C TYR A 67 12.86 6.94 15.25
N PRO A 68 13.72 6.59 16.24
CA PRO A 68 14.93 5.74 16.12
C PRO A 68 14.68 4.25 16.36
N ASN A 69 13.60 3.89 17.05
CA ASN A 69 13.45 2.57 17.69
C ASN A 69 12.16 1.83 17.31
N ASP A 70 11.44 2.31 16.29
CA ASP A 70 10.10 1.80 15.93
C ASP A 70 10.11 1.04 14.58
N TYR A 71 11.31 0.67 14.11
CA TYR A 71 11.64 -0.20 12.96
C TYR A 71 12.85 -1.10 13.31
N GLY A 72 13.04 -2.21 12.59
CA GLY A 72 14.19 -3.12 12.81
C GLY A 72 14.15 -3.83 14.17
N ASP A 73 14.05 -5.16 14.20
CA ASP A 73 14.09 -6.02 15.40
C ASP A 73 13.10 -5.76 16.57
N SER A 74 12.28 -4.70 16.53
CA SER A 74 11.22 -4.41 17.52
C SER A 74 9.95 -5.25 17.32
N TYR A 75 9.99 -6.27 16.45
CA TYR A 75 8.97 -7.33 16.45
C TYR A 75 9.17 -8.22 17.68
N ASP A 76 8.77 -7.72 18.85
CA ASP A 76 8.82 -8.44 20.13
C ASP A 76 7.83 -9.63 20.21
N GLY A 77 7.07 -9.86 19.14
CA GLY A 77 5.99 -10.86 19.05
C GLY A 77 4.83 -10.62 20.02
N GLN A 78 4.85 -9.52 20.77
CA GLN A 78 3.96 -9.22 21.89
C GLN A 78 3.10 -7.98 21.65
N ASN A 79 3.55 -7.06 20.80
CA ASN A 79 2.75 -5.93 20.34
C ASN A 79 2.23 -6.17 18.92
N ASP A 80 0.91 -6.38 18.80
CA ASP A 80 0.10 -6.43 17.56
C ASP A 80 0.19 -5.13 16.71
N ARG A 81 1.14 -4.23 17.00
CA ARG A 81 1.09 -2.86 16.50
C ARG A 81 1.56 -2.71 15.07
N SER A 82 2.55 -3.45 14.55
CA SER A 82 2.88 -3.30 13.11
C SER A 82 4.12 -4.07 12.62
N TYR A 83 3.98 -4.78 11.50
CA TYR A 83 5.08 -5.16 10.62
C TYR A 83 5.79 -3.89 10.08
N ARG A 84 7.04 -3.65 10.51
CA ARG A 84 7.89 -2.50 10.12
C ARG A 84 9.34 -2.95 9.91
N PRO A 85 9.62 -3.61 8.77
CA PRO A 85 10.96 -4.14 8.51
C PRO A 85 11.99 -3.04 8.28
N GLU A 86 11.57 -1.85 7.80
CA GLU A 86 12.48 -0.73 7.50
C GLU A 86 12.00 0.59 8.12
N ARG A 87 12.93 1.57 8.16
CA ARG A 87 12.73 2.90 8.72
C ARG A 87 11.62 3.70 8.04
N PHE A 88 11.61 3.71 6.71
CA PHE A 88 10.68 4.54 5.94
C PHE A 88 9.51 3.70 5.42
N GLY A 89 8.30 4.01 5.87
CA GLY A 89 7.08 3.40 5.33
C GLY A 89 6.35 4.37 4.41
N VAL A 90 6.00 3.93 3.19
CA VAL A 90 5.19 4.71 2.24
C VAL A 90 3.80 4.07 2.13
N SER A 91 2.76 4.84 2.37
CA SER A 91 1.36 4.41 2.35
C SER A 91 0.61 5.05 1.19
N TYR A 92 -0.01 4.22 0.36
CA TYR A 92 -0.89 4.60 -0.72
C TYR A 92 -2.34 4.45 -0.26
N HIS A 93 -3.07 5.55 -0.19
CA HIS A 93 -4.47 5.57 0.21
C HIS A 93 -5.35 5.58 -1.03
N ILE A 94 -5.93 4.43 -1.35
CA ILE A 94 -6.76 4.26 -2.53
C ILE A 94 -8.21 3.96 -2.15
N TYR A 95 -9.12 4.37 -3.03
CA TYR A 95 -10.55 4.26 -2.82
C TYR A 95 -11.23 3.78 -4.10
N SER A 96 -12.11 2.81 -3.94
CA SER A 96 -13.05 2.43 -4.98
C SER A 96 -14.32 3.26 -4.81
N MET A 97 -14.51 4.25 -5.68
CA MET A 97 -15.76 5.01 -5.75
C MET A 97 -16.93 4.11 -6.18
N LEU A 98 -16.65 3.09 -6.98
CA LEU A 98 -17.66 2.18 -7.52
C LEU A 98 -18.24 1.26 -6.44
N TYR A 99 -17.40 0.74 -5.54
CA TYR A 99 -17.81 -0.17 -4.46
C TYR A 99 -17.82 0.48 -3.08
N ASN A 100 -17.60 1.80 -2.99
CA ASN A 100 -17.56 2.58 -1.75
C ASN A 100 -16.68 1.96 -0.65
N ARG A 101 -15.41 1.66 -0.97
CA ARG A 101 -14.47 1.05 -0.01
C ARG A 101 -13.05 1.57 -0.15
N ARG A 102 -12.37 1.73 0.99
CA ARG A 102 -10.98 2.19 1.08
C ARG A 102 -10.03 1.02 1.23
N LEU A 103 -8.79 1.22 0.81
CA LEU A 103 -7.69 0.29 1.03
C LEU A 103 -6.40 1.09 1.19
N ARG A 104 -5.56 0.66 2.12
CA ARG A 104 -4.19 1.17 2.26
C ARG A 104 -3.23 0.11 1.74
N VAL A 105 -2.40 0.48 0.78
CA VAL A 105 -1.26 -0.37 0.36
C VAL A 105 -0.01 0.28 0.90
N LYS A 106 0.85 -0.48 1.56
CA LYS A 106 2.05 0.04 2.21
C LYS A 106 3.29 -0.70 1.73
N VAL A 107 4.38 0.04 1.58
CA VAL A 107 5.71 -0.50 1.31
C VAL A 107 6.71 0.11 2.27
N PHE A 108 7.88 -0.50 2.33
CA PHE A 108 8.97 -0.10 3.21
C PHE A 108 10.24 0.11 2.37
N ALA A 109 10.82 1.30 2.46
CA ALA A 109 12.03 1.67 1.72
C ALA A 109 13.26 1.51 2.63
N MET A 110 14.33 0.94 2.06
CA MET A 110 15.59 0.70 2.76
C MET A 110 16.23 2.02 3.17
N GLU A 111 16.79 2.08 4.38
CA GLU A 111 17.37 3.32 4.92
C GLU A 111 18.56 3.83 4.08
N GLU A 112 19.42 2.93 3.62
CA GLU A 112 20.61 3.25 2.85
C GLU A 112 20.30 3.72 1.43
N THR A 113 19.14 3.31 0.89
CA THR A 113 18.70 3.65 -0.47
C THR A 113 17.18 3.75 -0.48
N PRO A 114 16.61 4.85 0.06
CA PRO A 114 15.17 4.98 0.29
C PRO A 114 14.45 5.31 -1.03
N THR A 115 14.36 4.31 -1.90
CA THR A 115 13.77 4.43 -3.23
C THR A 115 12.55 3.52 -3.34
N VAL A 116 11.48 4.06 -3.97
CA VAL A 116 10.24 3.34 -4.23
C VAL A 116 9.85 3.61 -5.69
N PRO A 117 9.43 2.60 -6.46
CA PRO A 117 8.92 2.80 -7.81
C PRO A 117 7.72 3.77 -7.86
N THR A 118 7.76 4.72 -8.79
CA THR A 118 6.70 5.71 -9.01
C THR A 118 5.43 5.08 -9.60
N ILE A 119 4.26 5.55 -9.16
CA ILE A 119 2.95 5.20 -9.75
C ILE A 119 2.38 6.32 -10.63
N VAL A 120 3.16 7.35 -10.98
CA VAL A 120 2.74 8.47 -11.84
C VAL A 120 2.16 8.00 -13.18
N GLY A 121 2.72 6.93 -13.75
CA GLY A 121 2.21 6.31 -14.97
C GLY A 121 0.79 5.73 -14.84
N LEU A 122 0.36 5.43 -13.61
CA LEU A 122 -0.99 4.99 -13.28
C LEU A 122 -1.86 6.18 -12.88
N TRP A 123 -1.37 7.04 -11.99
CA TRP A 123 -2.05 8.25 -11.53
C TRP A 123 -1.18 9.48 -11.71
N PRO A 124 -1.49 10.38 -12.66
CA PRO A 124 -0.75 11.63 -12.82
C PRO A 124 -0.72 12.49 -11.55
N ALA A 125 -1.78 12.42 -10.73
CA ALA A 125 -1.87 13.11 -9.44
C ALA A 125 -0.80 12.67 -8.42
N ALA A 126 -0.25 11.46 -8.55
CA ALA A 126 0.82 10.98 -7.69
C ALA A 126 2.11 11.81 -7.81
N ASN A 127 2.30 12.55 -8.92
CA ASN A 127 3.53 13.30 -9.15
C ASN A 127 3.83 14.31 -8.03
N TRP A 128 2.79 15.02 -7.56
CA TRP A 128 2.98 15.98 -6.49
C TRP A 128 3.22 15.29 -5.15
N LEU A 129 2.41 14.28 -4.82
CA LEU A 129 2.47 13.55 -3.55
C LEU A 129 3.81 12.80 -3.37
N GLU A 130 4.30 12.16 -4.43
CA GLU A 130 5.60 11.47 -4.41
C GLU A 130 6.77 12.46 -4.24
N ARG A 131 6.68 13.65 -4.86
CA ARG A 131 7.70 14.69 -4.70
C ARG A 131 7.66 15.32 -3.31
N GLU A 132 6.48 15.53 -2.75
CA GLU A 132 6.32 16.01 -1.38
C GLU A 132 6.98 15.06 -0.38
N ILE A 133 6.73 13.76 -0.51
CA ILE A 133 7.39 12.74 0.32
C ILE A 133 8.91 12.74 0.16
N ALA A 134 9.41 12.91 -1.06
CA ALA A 134 10.85 12.89 -1.33
C ALA A 134 11.58 14.15 -0.80
N ASP A 135 10.88 15.27 -0.66
CA ASP A 135 11.43 16.53 -0.16
C ASP A 135 11.43 16.64 1.38
N MET A 136 10.65 15.81 2.08
CA MET A 136 10.54 15.76 3.56
C MET A 136 11.70 15.00 4.22
#